data_AF-A0A6I5CQE6-F1
#
_entry.id   AF-A0A6I5CQE6-F1
#
_cell.length_a   1.000
_cell.length_b   1.000
_cell.length_c   1.000
_cell.angle_alpha   90.00
_cell.angle_beta   90.00
_cell.angle_gamma   90.00
#
_symmetry.space_group_name_H-M   'P 1'
#
loop_
_entity.id
_entity.type
_entity.pdbx_description
1 polymer ?
#
loop_
_entity_poly.entity_id
_entity_poly.type
_entity_poly.pdbx_seq_one_letter_code
_entity_poly.pdbx_strand_id
1 'polypeptide(L)'
;MHSLAARLRRLPPSCGPVRLIGVDGHAGSGKSTFAARLAAALGGAPVLHLDDVASHVELFGWDARLLREVIGPFSRGENARYAPYDWRARRFGPASRALAPAPVV
;
A
#
# COMPACT_ATOMS: atom_id res chain seq x y z
N MET A 1 -11.17 11.10 -12.92
CA MET A 1 -10.40 10.95 -11.66
C MET A 1 -11.17 11.45 -10.44
N HIS A 2 -11.66 12.69 -10.44
CA HIS A 2 -12.43 13.26 -9.31
C HIS A 2 -13.71 12.48 -8.95
N SER A 3 -14.48 12.02 -9.93
CA SER A 3 -15.69 11.21 -9.69
C SER A 3 -15.38 9.88 -8.99
N LEU A 4 -14.31 9.20 -9.41
CA LEU A 4 -13.84 7.96 -8.79
C LEU A 4 -13.37 8.23 -7.36
N ALA A 5 -12.52 9.24 -7.13
CA ALA A 5 -12.05 9.59 -5.80
C ALA A 5 -13.21 9.94 -4.85
N ALA A 6 -14.21 10.68 -5.33
CA ALA A 6 -15.41 10.98 -4.55
C ALA A 6 -16.20 9.72 -4.18
N ARG A 7 -16.34 8.75 -5.11
CA ARG A 7 -16.98 7.46 -4.82
C ARG A 7 -16.20 6.66 -3.79
N LEU A 8 -14.88 6.56 -3.92
CA LEU A 8 -14.03 5.80 -2.99
C LEU A 8 -14.08 6.36 -1.57
N ARG A 9 -14.06 7.69 -1.41
CA ARG A 9 -14.21 8.34 -0.08
C ARG A 9 -15.50 7.98 0.65
N ARG A 10 -16.57 7.64 -0.09
CA ARG A 10 -17.89 7.32 0.48
C ARG A 10 -18.09 5.84 0.79
N LEU A 11 -17.20 4.95 0.38
CA LEU A 11 -17.28 3.54 0.77
C LEU A 11 -17.17 3.41 2.31
N PRO A 12 -17.57 2.33 2.96
CA PRO A 12 -17.16 2.08 4.34
C PRO A 12 -15.65 1.75 4.40
N PRO A 13 -14.97 1.94 5.55
CA PRO A 13 -13.64 1.37 5.78
C PRO A 13 -13.61 -0.14 5.53
N SER A 14 -12.48 -0.65 5.03
CA SER A 14 -12.28 -2.07 4.69
C SER A 14 -11.22 -2.76 5.54
N CYS A 15 -10.45 -1.99 6.32
CA CYS A 15 -9.38 -2.49 7.18
C CYS A 15 -9.33 -1.65 8.47
N GLY A 16 -10.14 -2.02 9.47
CA GLY A 16 -10.31 -1.20 10.68
C GLY A 16 -10.83 0.20 10.32
N PRO A 17 -10.18 1.29 10.77
CA PRO A 17 -10.55 2.65 10.37
C PRO A 17 -10.12 3.04 8.95
N VAL A 18 -9.32 2.20 8.25
CA VAL A 18 -8.73 2.51 6.95
C VAL A 18 -9.60 1.99 5.80
N ARG A 19 -9.76 2.80 4.74
CA ARG A 19 -10.16 2.29 3.40
C ARG A 19 -8.92 1.91 2.63
N LEU A 20 -8.65 0.61 2.55
CA LEU A 20 -7.54 0.08 1.78
C LEU A 20 -7.98 -0.13 0.32
N ILE A 21 -7.32 0.55 -0.62
CA ILE A 21 -7.63 0.52 -2.05
C ILE A 21 -6.54 -0.24 -2.82
N GLY A 22 -6.89 -1.43 -3.33
CA GLY A 22 -6.02 -2.18 -4.23
C GLY A 22 -6.05 -1.65 -5.66
N VAL A 23 -4.86 -1.46 -6.27
CA VAL A 23 -4.71 -1.15 -7.69
C VAL A 23 -3.94 -2.30 -8.35
N ASP A 24 -4.64 -3.13 -9.11
CA ASP A 24 -4.08 -4.33 -9.75
C ASP A 24 -4.05 -4.22 -11.30
N GLY A 25 -3.20 -5.04 -11.93
CA GLY A 25 -2.96 -5.09 -13.36
C GLY A 25 -1.55 -5.57 -13.73
N HIS A 26 -1.33 -5.89 -15.00
CA HIS A 26 -0.07 -6.43 -15.49
C HIS A 26 1.14 -5.47 -15.37
N ALA A 27 2.35 -6.01 -15.42
CA ALA A 27 3.57 -5.20 -15.52
C ALA A 27 3.49 -4.25 -16.73
N GLY A 28 3.93 -3.00 -16.56
CA GLY A 28 3.87 -1.99 -17.62
C GLY A 28 2.49 -1.40 -17.92
N SER A 29 1.40 -1.82 -17.26
CA SER A 29 0.04 -1.31 -17.53
C SER A 29 -0.24 0.12 -17.01
N GLY A 30 0.73 0.75 -16.33
CA GLY A 30 0.60 2.11 -15.80
C GLY A 30 -0.02 2.20 -14.39
N LYS A 31 -0.08 1.11 -13.62
CA LYS A 31 -0.60 1.08 -12.24
C LYS A 31 0.01 2.15 -11.34
N SER A 32 1.34 2.29 -11.34
CA SER A 32 2.02 3.27 -10.49
C SER A 32 1.64 4.70 -10.85
N THR A 33 1.52 5.00 -12.15
CA THR A 33 1.04 6.29 -12.65
C THR A 33 -0.42 6.53 -12.25
N PHE A 34 -1.27 5.52 -12.37
CA PHE A 34 -2.67 5.60 -11.96
C PHE A 34 -2.80 5.82 -10.45
N ALA A 35 -2.10 5.03 -9.64
CA ALA A 35 -2.09 5.12 -8.18
C ALA A 35 -1.64 6.49 -7.70
N ALA A 36 -0.58 7.07 -8.29
CA ALA A 36 -0.12 8.41 -7.97
C ALA A 36 -1.17 9.48 -8.28
N ARG A 37 -1.83 9.40 -9.45
CA ARG A 37 -2.93 10.31 -9.83
C ARG A 37 -4.15 10.17 -8.93
N LEU A 38 -4.48 8.93 -8.55
CA LEU A 38 -5.60 8.64 -7.65
C LEU A 38 -5.32 9.15 -6.24
N ALA A 39 -4.12 8.92 -5.71
CA ALA A 39 -3.66 9.42 -4.42
C ALA A 39 -3.74 10.94 -4.34
N ALA A 40 -3.28 11.64 -5.38
CA ALA A 40 -3.42 13.10 -5.48
C ALA A 40 -4.90 13.53 -5.44
N ALA A 41 -5.77 12.90 -6.22
CA ALA A 41 -7.21 13.18 -6.21
C ALA A 41 -7.90 12.82 -4.87
N LEU A 42 -7.33 11.89 -4.11
CA LEU A 42 -7.74 11.51 -2.77
C LEU A 42 -7.20 12.45 -1.66
N GLY A 43 -6.45 13.49 -2.03
CA GLY A 43 -5.93 14.49 -1.08
C GLY A 43 -4.53 14.15 -0.56
N GLY A 44 -3.72 13.47 -1.38
CA GLY A 44 -2.38 13.03 -1.00
C GLY A 44 -2.39 11.76 -0.15
N ALA A 45 -3.30 10.84 -0.43
CA ALA A 45 -3.35 9.55 0.26
C ALA A 45 -2.00 8.81 0.14
N PRO A 46 -1.50 8.18 1.22
CA PRO A 46 -0.29 7.38 1.15
C PRO A 46 -0.45 6.22 0.16
N VAL A 47 0.64 5.83 -0.49
CA VAL A 47 0.68 4.67 -1.41
C VAL A 47 1.77 3.72 -0.95
N LEU A 48 1.40 2.44 -0.82
CA LEU A 48 2.32 1.32 -0.60
C LEU A 48 2.49 0.56 -1.92
N HIS A 49 3.74 0.37 -2.37
CA HIS A 49 4.04 -0.49 -3.51
C HIS A 49 4.28 -1.92 -3.03
N LEU A 50 3.59 -2.91 -3.63
CA LEU A 50 3.78 -4.31 -3.25
C LEU A 50 5.21 -4.80 -3.52
N ASP A 51 5.90 -4.21 -4.49
CA ASP A 51 7.31 -4.48 -4.77
C ASP A 51 8.24 -4.11 -3.60
N ASP A 52 7.81 -3.20 -2.70
CA ASP A 52 8.57 -2.90 -1.48
C ASP A 52 8.46 -4.03 -0.44
N VAL A 53 7.42 -4.86 -0.51
CA VAL A 53 7.12 -5.93 0.47
C VAL A 53 7.55 -7.30 -0.05
N ALA A 54 7.46 -7.51 -1.36
CA ALA A 54 7.98 -8.69 -2.03
C ALA A 54 9.50 -8.76 -2.00
N SER A 55 10.05 -9.96 -2.20
CA SER A 55 11.49 -10.18 -2.23
C SER A 55 11.87 -11.29 -3.22
N HIS A 56 13.17 -11.44 -3.52
CA HIS A 56 13.65 -12.54 -4.35
C HIS A 56 13.37 -13.93 -3.75
N VAL A 57 13.31 -14.04 -2.41
CA VAL A 57 13.05 -15.32 -1.72
C VAL A 57 11.55 -15.63 -1.68
N GLU A 58 10.72 -14.59 -1.58
CA GLU A 58 9.28 -14.68 -1.41
C GLU A 58 8.57 -13.93 -2.54
N LEU A 59 8.80 -14.36 -3.79
CA LEU A 59 8.16 -13.76 -4.96
C LEU A 59 6.63 -13.87 -4.94
N PHE A 60 6.10 -14.92 -4.29
CA PHE A 60 4.67 -15.17 -4.14
C PHE A 60 4.20 -15.25 -2.68
N GLY A 61 5.13 -15.29 -1.70
CA GLY A 61 4.85 -15.37 -0.26
C GLY A 61 4.87 -14.02 0.46
N TRP A 62 4.79 -12.92 -0.28
CA TRP A 62 4.86 -11.56 0.24
C TRP A 62 3.59 -11.16 1.01
N ASP A 63 2.50 -11.88 0.80
CA ASP A 63 1.18 -11.66 1.41
C ASP A 63 1.22 -11.85 2.93
N ALA A 64 1.91 -12.87 3.44
CA ALA A 64 2.10 -13.07 4.88
C ALA A 64 2.85 -11.90 5.54
N ARG A 65 3.86 -11.34 4.85
CA ARG A 65 4.56 -10.12 5.30
C ARG A 65 3.62 -8.92 5.29
N LEU A 66 2.90 -8.70 4.19
CA LEU A 66 1.94 -7.60 4.06
C LEU A 66 0.88 -7.64 5.16
N LEU A 67 0.34 -8.83 5.45
CA LEU A 67 -0.64 -9.03 6.50
C LEU A 67 -0.09 -8.66 7.88
N ARG A 68 1.12 -9.13 8.20
CA ARG A 68 1.76 -8.88 9.49
C ARG A 68 2.16 -7.41 9.68
N GLU A 69 2.77 -6.80 8.67
CA GLU A 69 3.47 -5.51 8.80
C GLU A 69 2.58 -4.31 8.45
N VAL A 70 1.51 -4.52 7.67
CA VAL A 70 0.67 -3.42 7.16
C VAL A 70 -0.81 -3.64 7.49
N ILE A 71 -1.42 -4.72 7.01
CA ILE A 71 -2.88 -4.91 7.12
C ILE A 71 -3.29 -5.11 8.58
N GLY A 72 -2.58 -5.94 9.35
CA GLY A 72 -2.87 -6.17 10.77
C GLY A 72 -2.80 -4.89 11.61
N PRO A 73 -1.72 -4.09 11.55
CA PRO A 73 -1.66 -2.78 12.20
C PRO A 73 -2.82 -1.85 11.76
N PHE A 74 -3.08 -1.73 10.46
CA PHE A 74 -4.19 -0.91 9.97
C PHE A 74 -5.54 -1.39 10.49
N SER A 75 -5.79 -2.70 10.57
CA SER A 75 -7.07 -3.22 11.07
C SER A 75 -7.32 -2.85 12.53
N ARG A 76 -6.28 -2.53 13.29
CA ARG A 76 -6.34 -2.05 14.68
C ARG A 76 -6.24 -0.52 14.81
N GLY A 77 -6.09 0.21 13.70
CA GLY A 77 -5.87 1.66 13.71
C GLY A 77 -4.46 2.07 14.17
N GLU A 78 -3.47 1.18 14.01
CA GLU A 78 -2.08 1.40 14.38
C GLU A 78 -1.22 1.80 13.18
N ASN A 79 -0.07 2.42 13.45
CA ASN A 79 0.94 2.69 12.43
C ASN A 79 1.55 1.37 11.93
N ALA A 80 1.47 1.16 10.61
CA ALA A 80 2.22 0.10 9.94
C ALA A 80 3.71 0.47 9.86
N ARG A 81 4.56 -0.56 9.90
CA ARG A 81 6.02 -0.42 9.74
C ARG A 81 6.51 -1.55 8.87
N TYR A 82 7.13 -1.21 7.75
CA TYR A 82 7.67 -2.18 6.80
C TYR A 82 9.05 -1.74 6.32
N ALA A 83 9.91 -2.70 5.98
CA ALA A 83 11.20 -2.41 5.36
C ALA A 83 11.07 -2.58 3.85
N PRO A 84 11.31 -1.54 3.03
CA PRO A 84 11.32 -1.71 1.58
C PRO A 84 12.43 -2.67 1.14
N TYR A 85 12.10 -3.57 0.22
CA TYR A 85 13.08 -4.48 -0.37
C TYR A 85 13.88 -3.80 -1.48
N ASP A 86 15.20 -3.80 -1.36
CA ASP A 86 16.09 -3.34 -2.42
C ASP A 86 16.34 -4.49 -3.41
N TRP A 87 15.72 -4.40 -4.58
CA TRP A 87 15.85 -5.40 -5.63
C TRP A 87 17.25 -5.46 -6.25
N ARG A 88 18.05 -4.39 -6.19
CA ARG A 88 19.43 -4.38 -6.68
C ARG A 88 20.39 -4.99 -5.67
N ALA A 89 20.28 -4.57 -4.40
CA ALA A 89 21.10 -5.09 -3.31
C ALA A 89 20.62 -6.44 -2.77
N ARG A 90 19.46 -6.92 -3.24
CA ARG A 90 18.81 -8.18 -2.88
C ARG A 90 18.59 -8.37 -1.37
N ARG A 91 18.27 -7.30 -0.67
CA ARG A 91 18.05 -7.30 0.78
C ARG A 91 17.01 -6.27 1.18
N PHE A 92 16.38 -6.47 2.32
CA PHE A 92 15.58 -5.41 2.94
C PHE A 92 16.48 -4.24 3.36
N GLY A 93 15.97 -3.04 3.16
CA GLY A 93 16.63 -1.82 3.62
C GLY A 93 16.75 -1.81 5.16
N PRO A 94 17.78 -1.14 5.71
CA PRO A 94 18.02 -1.11 7.15
C PRO A 94 17.01 -0.23 7.91
N ALA A 95 16.29 0.66 7.22
CA ALA A 95 15.34 1.57 7.82
C ALA A 95 13.90 1.14 7.54
N SER A 96 13.14 0.85 8.59
CA SER A 96 11.69 0.64 8.48
C SER A 96 10.99 1.95 8.16
N ARG A 97 10.14 1.96 7.12
CA ARG A 97 9.24 3.06 6.80
C ARG A 97 7.97 2.94 7.63
N ALA A 98 7.59 4.02 8.30
CA ALA A 98 6.30 4.12 8.98
C ALA A 98 5.22 4.56 7.98
N LEU A 99 4.03 3.97 8.11
CA LEU A 99 2.85 4.32 7.34
C LEU A 99 1.68 4.48 8.32
N ALA A 100 1.16 5.70 8.43
CA ALA A 100 0.05 5.98 9.33
C ALA A 100 -1.27 5.40 8.76
N PRO A 101 -2.22 4.99 9.63
CA PRO A 101 -3.53 4.51 9.22
C PRO A 101 -4.41 5.69 8.77
N ALA A 102 -4.07 6.28 7.62
CA ALA A 102 -4.83 7.36 7.02
C ALA A 102 -6.25 6.87 6.66
N PRO A 103 -7.26 7.77 6.57
CA PRO A 103 -8.63 7.38 6.23
C PRO A 103 -8.76 6.62 4.89
N VAL A 104 -7.80 6.83 3.97
CA VAL A 104 -7.63 6.09 2.73
C VAL A 104 -6.14 5.81 2.53
N VAL A 105 -5.81 4.57 2.15
CA VAL A 105 -4.48 4.09 1.76
C VAL A 105 -4.62 3.30 0.46
#